data_AF-A0A6I1NCE7-F1
#
_entry.id   AF-A0A6I1NCE7-F1
#
_cell.length_a   1.000
_cell.length_b   1.000
_cell.length_c   1.000
_cell.angle_alpha   90.00
_cell.angle_beta   90.00
_cell.angle_gamma   90.00
#
_symmetry.space_group_name_H-M   'P 1'
#
loop_
_entity.id
_entity.type
_entity.pdbx_description
1 polymer ?
#
loop_
_entity_poly.entity_id
_entity_poly.type
_entity_poly.pdbx_seq_one_letter_code
_entity_poly.pdbx_strand_id
1 'polypeptide(L)'
;MALILFLLGTILFLPYYSAALEVRLKLEKEFQPFRIVKNLRVGSGGRYALPVFGLILIFLGFNVYLFSEDLAPVTDGDIVRVVLVVVLTWCAFFYGYAKREILSREVQRVDDGRERIKCVRADSRISCALKALGDIFIVCAVFVLFFVLKSYVLR
;
A
#
# COMPACT_ATOMS: atom_id res chain seq x y z
N MET A 1 -23.28 -6.29 2.36
CA MET A 1 -22.47 -6.74 3.52
C MET A 1 -20.96 -6.74 3.24
N ALA A 2 -20.48 -7.32 2.13
CA ALA A 2 -19.05 -7.35 1.78
C ALA A 2 -18.36 -5.97 1.79
N LEU A 3 -19.00 -4.96 1.18
CA LEU A 3 -18.46 -3.60 1.09
C LEU A 3 -18.31 -2.92 2.46
N ILE A 4 -19.25 -3.16 3.39
CA ILE A 4 -19.19 -2.59 4.75
C ILE A 4 -18.04 -3.23 5.54
N LEU A 5 -17.89 -4.56 5.46
CA LEU A 5 -16.77 -5.28 6.08
C LEU A 5 -15.42 -4.80 5.54
N PHE A 6 -15.32 -4.63 4.23
CA PHE A 6 -14.11 -4.15 3.57
C PHE A 6 -13.76 -2.72 3.98
N LEU A 7 -14.74 -1.80 4.00
CA LEU A 7 -14.53 -0.41 4.43
C LEU A 7 -14.13 -0.33 5.89
N LEU A 8 -14.84 -1.03 6.77
CA LEU A 8 -14.54 -1.06 8.20
C LEU A 8 -13.13 -1.61 8.44
N GLY A 9 -12.79 -2.73 7.80
CA GLY A 9 -11.45 -3.30 7.88
C GLY A 9 -10.36 -2.34 7.39
N THR A 10 -10.63 -1.60 6.29
CA THR A 10 -9.72 -0.58 5.76
C THR A 10 -9.51 0.55 6.74
N ILE A 11 -10.57 1.08 7.36
CA ILE A 11 -10.48 2.16 8.37
C ILE A 11 -9.66 1.71 9.59
N LEU A 12 -9.82 0.45 10.01
CA LEU A 12 -9.07 -0.10 11.15
C LEU A 12 -7.62 -0.47 10.79
N PHE A 13 -7.32 -0.78 9.54
CA PHE A 13 -5.97 -1.21 9.13
C PHE A 13 -5.11 -0.05 8.66
N LEU A 14 -5.63 0.78 7.76
CA LEU A 14 -4.85 1.74 6.97
C LEU A 14 -4.11 2.79 7.82
N PRO A 15 -4.73 3.44 8.84
CA PRO A 15 -4.05 4.45 9.65
C PRO A 15 -2.87 3.89 10.46
N TYR A 16 -3.06 2.68 11.01
CA TYR A 16 -2.01 1.98 11.76
C TYR A 16 -0.90 1.52 10.81
N TYR A 17 -1.27 1.05 9.62
CA TYR A 17 -0.31 0.62 8.62
C TYR A 17 0.52 1.79 8.07
N SER A 18 -0.10 2.93 7.78
CA SER A 18 0.59 4.13 7.33
C SER A 18 1.52 4.70 8.40
N ALA A 19 1.07 4.74 9.66
CA ALA A 19 1.91 5.16 10.77
C ALA A 19 3.11 4.22 10.94
N ALA A 20 2.89 2.91 10.86
CA ALA A 20 3.96 1.92 10.97
C ALA A 20 4.98 2.01 9.82
N LEU A 21 4.51 2.24 8.59
CA LEU A 21 5.38 2.54 7.45
C LEU A 21 6.20 3.80 7.67
N GLU A 22 5.59 4.86 8.20
CA GLU A 22 6.31 6.11 8.46
C GLU A 22 7.35 5.97 9.58
N VAL A 23 7.02 5.26 10.66
CA VAL A 23 7.97 4.97 11.76
C VAL A 23 9.16 4.20 11.21
N ARG A 24 8.91 3.16 10.40
CA ARG A 24 9.98 2.36 9.80
C ARG A 24 10.81 3.15 8.80
N LEU A 25 10.17 4.06 8.05
CA LEU A 25 10.86 4.95 7.14
C LEU A 25 11.78 5.95 7.87
N LYS A 26 11.38 6.42 9.06
CA LYS A 26 12.18 7.32 9.90
C LYS A 26 13.32 6.59 10.62
N LEU A 27 13.04 5.42 11.21
CA LEU A 27 14.01 4.66 12.03
C LEU A 27 14.98 3.84 11.17
N GLU A 28 14.45 3.02 10.26
CA GLU A 28 15.23 2.07 9.46
C GLU A 28 15.62 2.61 8.08
N LYS A 29 15.04 3.74 7.64
CA LYS A 29 15.27 4.32 6.29
C LYS A 29 14.93 3.35 5.17
N GLU A 30 14.02 2.43 5.45
CA GLU A 30 13.48 1.47 4.50
C GLU A 30 12.02 1.79 4.18
N PHE A 31 11.68 1.69 2.89
CA PHE A 31 10.30 1.66 2.41
C PHE A 31 10.06 0.31 1.75
N GLN A 32 9.28 -0.54 2.40
CA GLN A 32 8.94 -1.89 1.95
C GLN A 32 7.44 -2.15 2.17
N PRO A 33 6.57 -1.69 1.24
CA PRO A 33 5.12 -1.68 1.42
C PRO A 33 4.47 -3.08 1.44
N PHE A 34 5.19 -4.15 1.09
CA PHE A 34 4.67 -5.52 1.16
C PHE A 34 5.05 -6.28 2.42
N ARG A 35 5.98 -5.78 3.23
CA ARG A 35 6.39 -6.46 4.47
C ARG A 35 5.46 -6.12 5.63
N ILE A 36 4.17 -6.40 5.47
CA ILE A 36 3.08 -5.98 6.36
C ILE A 36 3.38 -6.35 7.83
N VAL A 37 3.76 -7.61 8.08
CA VAL A 37 4.06 -8.10 9.44
C VAL A 37 5.27 -7.38 10.06
N LYS A 38 6.35 -7.18 9.29
CA LYS A 38 7.54 -6.46 9.78
C LYS A 38 7.23 -4.99 10.03
N ASN A 39 6.49 -4.35 9.12
CA ASN A 39 6.10 -2.95 9.25
C ASN A 39 5.28 -2.74 10.52
N LEU A 40 4.23 -3.53 10.72
CA LEU A 40 3.39 -3.47 11.92
C LEU A 40 4.21 -3.69 13.20
N ARG A 41 5.15 -4.65 13.20
CA ARG A 41 6.04 -4.97 14.34
C ARG A 41 6.86 -3.77 14.82
N VAL A 42 7.37 -2.97 13.90
CA VAL A 42 8.22 -1.81 14.22
C VAL A 42 7.38 -0.61 14.69
N GLY A 43 6.16 -0.45 14.15
CA GLY A 43 5.33 0.73 14.40
C GLY A 43 4.43 0.69 15.64
N SER A 44 4.04 -0.49 16.14
CA SER A 44 2.89 -0.57 17.06
C SER A 44 3.23 -0.57 18.56
N GLY A 45 4.51 -0.65 18.94
CA GLY A 45 4.91 -0.73 20.36
C GLY A 45 4.20 -1.85 21.14
N GLY A 46 3.75 -2.91 20.46
CA GLY A 46 3.03 -4.04 21.08
C GLY A 46 1.51 -4.08 20.83
N ARG A 47 0.89 -3.04 20.25
CA ARG A 47 -0.57 -2.99 20.03
C ARG A 47 -0.94 -3.40 18.60
N TYR A 48 -0.91 -4.70 18.33
CA TYR A 48 -1.23 -5.29 17.01
C TYR A 48 -2.70 -5.64 16.81
N ALA A 49 -3.49 -5.69 17.88
CA ALA A 49 -4.83 -6.27 17.84
C ALA A 49 -5.76 -5.55 16.85
N LEU A 50 -5.78 -4.21 16.87
CA LEU A 50 -6.61 -3.38 15.97
C LEU A 50 -6.25 -3.52 14.47
N PRO A 51 -4.99 -3.33 14.05
CA PRO A 51 -4.64 -3.49 12.64
C PRO A 51 -4.81 -4.94 12.15
N VAL A 52 -4.52 -5.93 13.00
CA VAL A 52 -4.74 -7.35 12.64
C VAL A 52 -6.23 -7.63 12.47
N PHE A 53 -7.07 -7.12 13.36
CA PHE A 53 -8.52 -7.24 13.26
C PHE A 53 -9.06 -6.54 12.00
N GLY A 54 -8.55 -5.35 11.67
CA GLY A 54 -8.86 -4.68 10.41
C GLY A 54 -8.49 -5.53 9.18
N LEU A 55 -7.33 -6.17 9.19
CA LEU A 55 -6.86 -7.04 8.11
C LEU A 55 -7.75 -8.28 7.96
N ILE A 56 -8.19 -8.87 9.08
CA ILE A 56 -9.17 -9.98 9.09
C ILE A 56 -10.49 -9.53 8.47
N LEU A 57 -10.99 -8.33 8.82
CA LEU A 57 -12.23 -7.79 8.25
C LEU A 57 -12.13 -7.52 6.74
N ILE A 58 -10.99 -7.00 6.27
CA ILE A 58 -10.71 -6.85 4.82
C ILE A 58 -10.78 -8.22 4.15
N PHE A 59 -10.09 -9.22 4.72
CA PHE A 59 -10.05 -10.56 4.15
C PHE A 59 -11.44 -11.21 4.14
N LEU A 60 -12.22 -11.06 5.22
CA LEU A 60 -13.58 -11.57 5.30
C LEU A 60 -14.50 -10.88 4.30
N GLY A 61 -14.46 -9.55 4.20
CA GLY A 61 -15.22 -8.79 3.21
C GLY A 61 -14.89 -9.21 1.77
N PHE A 62 -13.62 -9.49 1.51
CA PHE A 62 -13.15 -9.99 0.22
C PHE A 62 -13.65 -11.41 -0.08
N ASN A 63 -13.62 -12.33 0.89
CA ASN A 63 -14.17 -13.68 0.73
C ASN A 63 -15.68 -13.63 0.48
N VAL A 64 -16.43 -12.84 1.25
CA VAL A 64 -17.88 -12.66 1.01
C VAL A 64 -18.13 -12.13 -0.41
N TYR A 65 -17.28 -11.23 -0.92
CA TYR A 65 -17.38 -10.77 -2.31
C TYR A 65 -17.08 -11.87 -3.33
N LEU A 66 -16.08 -12.73 -3.10
CA LEU A 66 -15.74 -13.83 -4.00
C LEU A 66 -16.86 -14.86 -4.12
N PHE A 67 -17.53 -15.19 -3.01
CA PHE A 67 -18.62 -16.17 -2.97
C PHE A 67 -20.02 -15.57 -3.21
N SER A 68 -20.12 -14.26 -3.45
CA SER A 68 -21.40 -13.65 -3.83
C SER A 68 -21.66 -13.84 -5.33
N GLU A 69 -22.83 -14.41 -5.65
CA GLU A 69 -23.33 -14.67 -7.01
C GLU A 69 -23.70 -13.38 -7.77
N ASP A 70 -24.00 -12.29 -7.06
CA ASP A 70 -24.31 -11.00 -7.65
C ASP A 70 -23.05 -10.27 -8.13
N LEU A 71 -22.69 -10.46 -9.41
CA LEU A 71 -21.93 -9.47 -10.15
C LEU A 71 -22.90 -8.45 -10.73
N ALA A 72 -23.07 -7.32 -10.05
CA ALA A 72 -23.58 -6.13 -10.72
C ALA A 72 -22.67 -5.85 -11.94
N PRO A 73 -23.23 -5.53 -13.12
CA PRO A 73 -22.43 -5.24 -14.30
C PRO A 73 -21.50 -4.06 -14.00
N VAL A 74 -20.23 -4.18 -14.43
CA VAL A 74 -19.22 -3.13 -14.25
C VAL A 74 -19.65 -1.92 -15.06
N THR A 75 -19.88 -0.79 -14.38
CA THR A 75 -20.25 0.47 -15.03
C THR A 75 -18.99 1.24 -15.45
N ASP A 76 -19.09 2.12 -16.45
CA ASP A 76 -17.98 3.00 -16.85
C ASP A 76 -17.46 3.85 -15.68
N GLY A 77 -18.35 4.25 -14.76
CA GLY A 77 -17.98 4.94 -13.53
C GLY A 77 -17.12 4.10 -12.59
N ASP A 78 -17.26 2.78 -12.60
CA ASP A 78 -16.44 1.87 -11.80
C ASP A 78 -15.04 1.72 -12.40
N ILE A 79 -14.92 1.73 -13.73
CA ILE A 79 -13.63 1.73 -14.43
C ILE A 79 -12.82 2.97 -14.03
N VAL A 80 -13.45 4.16 -14.07
CA VAL A 80 -12.79 5.41 -13.66
C VAL A 80 -12.34 5.35 -12.20
N ARG A 81 -13.17 4.82 -11.30
CA ARG A 81 -12.81 4.66 -9.88
C ARG A 81 -11.63 3.71 -9.68
N VAL A 82 -11.59 2.60 -10.42
CA VAL A 82 -10.46 1.66 -10.36
C VAL A 82 -9.17 2.33 -10.84
N VAL A 83 -9.21 3.04 -11.97
CA VAL A 83 -8.05 3.79 -12.48
C VAL A 83 -7.59 4.83 -11.46
N LEU A 84 -8.52 5.56 -10.85
CA LEU A 84 -8.22 6.55 -9.81
C LEU A 84 -7.50 5.91 -8.62
N VAL A 85 -7.98 4.76 -8.14
CA VAL A 85 -7.35 4.02 -7.04
C VAL A 85 -5.94 3.57 -7.40
N VAL A 86 -5.72 3.08 -8.62
CA VAL A 86 -4.39 2.70 -9.12
C VAL A 86 -3.44 3.90 -9.14
N VAL A 87 -3.88 5.04 -9.68
CA VAL A 87 -3.07 6.27 -9.75
C VAL A 87 -2.77 6.81 -8.34
N LEU A 88 -3.75 6.83 -7.44
CA LEU A 88 -3.54 7.27 -6.06
C LEU A 88 -2.55 6.35 -5.31
N THR A 89 -2.65 5.04 -5.51
CA THR A 89 -1.72 4.06 -4.94
C THR A 89 -0.31 4.28 -5.49
N TRP A 90 -0.20 4.63 -6.78
CA TRP A 90 1.09 4.95 -7.40
C TRP A 90 1.73 6.16 -6.79
N CYS A 91 0.97 7.24 -6.64
CA CYS A 91 1.44 8.46 -5.99
C CYS A 91 1.88 8.18 -4.55
N ALA A 92 1.15 7.34 -3.80
CA ALA A 92 1.51 6.96 -2.44
C ALA A 92 2.83 6.18 -2.37
N PHE A 93 3.02 5.18 -3.24
CA PHE A 93 4.28 4.43 -3.32
C PHE A 93 5.45 5.30 -3.79
N PHE A 94 5.22 6.12 -4.81
CA PHE A 94 6.21 7.07 -5.30
C PHE A 94 6.66 8.02 -4.19
N TYR A 95 5.72 8.58 -3.42
CA TYR A 95 6.04 9.41 -2.26
C TYR A 95 6.87 8.65 -1.21
N GLY A 96 6.49 7.41 -0.89
CA GLY A 96 7.24 6.57 0.06
C GLY A 96 8.69 6.31 -0.39
N TYR A 97 8.88 5.95 -1.66
CA TYR A 97 10.21 5.74 -2.25
C TYR A 97 11.02 7.03 -2.33
N ALA A 98 10.39 8.14 -2.73
CA ALA A 98 11.03 9.46 -2.76
C ALA A 98 11.49 9.91 -1.37
N LYS A 99 10.64 9.74 -0.35
CA LYS A 99 10.97 10.06 1.05
C LYS A 99 12.10 9.16 1.57
N ARG A 100 12.11 7.87 1.23
CA ARG A 100 13.23 6.95 1.52
C ARG A 100 14.56 7.46 0.94
N GLU A 101 14.55 7.88 -0.32
CA GLU A 101 15.73 8.38 -1.02
C GLU A 101 16.28 9.64 -0.32
N ILE A 102 15.42 10.56 0.09
CA ILE A 102 15.80 11.78 0.84
C ILE A 102 16.46 11.41 2.18
N LEU A 103 15.82 10.55 2.97
CA LEU A 103 16.32 10.12 4.30
C LEU A 103 17.62 9.32 4.21
N SER A 104 17.79 8.46 3.19
CA SER A 104 19.04 7.71 2.99
C SER A 104 20.23 8.64 2.73
N ARG A 105 20.00 9.76 2.03
CA ARG A 105 21.01 10.79 1.76
C ARG A 105 21.21 11.78 2.92
N GLU A 106 20.34 11.81 3.92
CA GLU A 106 20.63 12.49 5.19
C GLU A 106 21.74 11.80 5.95
N VAL A 107 21.72 10.47 6.03
CA VAL A 107 22.82 9.71 6.66
C VAL A 107 24.15 9.98 5.98
N GLN A 108 24.18 9.96 4.64
CA GLN A 108 25.42 10.21 3.90
C GLN A 108 25.91 11.67 3.99
N ARG A 109 25.04 12.64 4.27
CA ARG A 109 25.47 14.06 4.39
C ARG A 109 25.67 14.53 5.83
N VAL A 110 25.27 13.77 6.84
CA VAL A 110 25.67 14.09 8.23
C VAL A 110 27.18 13.94 8.40
N ASP A 111 27.84 13.12 7.57
CA ASP A 111 29.31 13.10 7.43
C ASP A 111 29.91 14.32 6.71
N ASP A 112 29.13 14.99 5.86
CA ASP A 112 29.54 16.15 5.06
C ASP A 112 28.70 17.37 5.47
N GLY A 113 29.08 18.04 6.56
CA GLY A 113 28.34 19.09 7.29
C GLY A 113 27.79 20.31 6.53
N ARG A 114 26.93 20.10 5.52
CA ARG A 114 26.15 21.14 4.84
C ARG A 114 24.69 20.73 4.70
N GLU A 115 23.85 21.34 5.54
CA GLU A 115 22.42 21.38 5.35
C GLU A 115 22.08 22.23 4.11
N ARG A 116 21.52 21.59 3.09
CA ARG A 116 20.77 22.28 2.02
C ARG A 116 19.44 21.58 1.88
N ILE A 117 18.37 22.37 1.69
CA ILE A 117 17.01 21.90 1.37
C ILE A 117 17.10 20.84 0.26
N LYS A 118 16.87 19.57 0.61
CA LYS A 118 17.10 18.42 -0.29
C LYS A 118 15.87 18.15 -1.14
N CYS A 119 15.81 18.75 -2.32
CA CYS A 119 14.94 18.26 -3.38
C CYS A 119 15.44 16.89 -3.88
N VAL A 120 14.52 15.97 -4.22
CA VAL A 120 14.85 14.73 -4.92
C VAL A 120 15.51 15.10 -6.26
N ARG A 121 16.75 14.63 -6.47
CA ARG A 121 17.50 14.83 -7.72
C ARG A 121 16.71 14.22 -8.89
N ALA A 122 16.69 14.88 -10.04
CA ALA A 122 15.89 14.44 -11.19
C ALA A 122 16.17 12.97 -11.58
N ASP A 123 17.43 12.53 -11.51
CA ASP A 123 17.85 11.14 -11.82
C ASP A 123 17.21 10.08 -10.93
N SER A 124 16.99 10.35 -9.63
CA SER A 124 16.42 9.36 -8.72
C SER A 124 14.90 9.31 -8.78
N ARG A 125 14.24 10.30 -9.41
CA ARG A 125 12.77 10.30 -9.58
C ARG A 125 12.32 9.16 -10.50
N ILE A 126 13.08 8.90 -11.58
CA ILE A 126 12.75 7.83 -12.53
C ILE A 126 12.89 6.46 -11.86
N SER A 127 13.94 6.25 -11.05
CA SER A 127 14.12 5.00 -10.28
C SER A 127 13.01 4.78 -9.26
N CYS A 128 12.59 5.82 -8.53
CA CYS A 128 11.46 5.73 -7.60
C CYS A 128 10.13 5.46 -8.32
N ALA A 129 9.91 6.10 -9.46
CA ALA A 129 8.73 5.90 -10.30
C ALA A 129 8.65 4.45 -10.83
N LEU A 130 9.77 3.89 -11.29
CA LEU A 130 9.85 2.50 -11.75
C LEU A 130 9.61 1.49 -10.62
N LYS A 131 10.15 1.73 -9.42
CA LYS A 131 9.86 0.90 -8.24
C LYS A 131 8.39 0.94 -7.86
N ALA A 132 7.78 2.13 -7.83
CA ALA A 132 6.35 2.28 -7.56
C ALA A 132 5.48 1.61 -8.63
N LEU A 133 5.89 1.67 -9.91
CA LEU A 133 5.23 0.95 -11.00
C LEU A 133 5.32 -0.57 -10.82
N GLY A 134 6.50 -1.09 -10.47
CA GLY A 134 6.69 -2.52 -10.21
C GLY A 134 5.79 -3.03 -9.07
N ASP A 135 5.70 -2.27 -7.99
CA ASP A 135 4.83 -2.60 -6.86
C ASP A 135 3.34 -2.58 -7.24
N ILE A 136 2.92 -1.62 -8.05
CA ILE A 136 1.54 -1.62 -8.57
C ILE A 136 1.27 -2.78 -9.48
N PHE A 137 2.22 -3.16 -10.33
CA PHE A 137 2.06 -4.32 -11.18
C PHE A 137 1.81 -5.59 -10.35
N ILE A 138 2.50 -5.74 -9.22
CA ILE A 138 2.25 -6.83 -8.26
C ILE A 138 0.83 -6.75 -7.70
N VAL A 139 0.39 -5.57 -7.26
CA VAL A 139 -0.98 -5.38 -6.73
C VAL A 139 -2.02 -5.74 -7.80
N CYS A 140 -1.87 -5.22 -9.03
CA CYS A 140 -2.75 -5.54 -10.14
C CYS A 140 -2.75 -7.04 -10.48
N ALA A 141 -1.58 -7.69 -10.52
CA ALA A 141 -1.48 -9.12 -10.77
C ALA A 141 -2.22 -9.95 -9.73
N VAL A 142 -2.17 -9.56 -8.45
CA VAL A 142 -2.93 -10.20 -7.37
C VAL A 142 -4.43 -10.03 -7.60
N PHE A 143 -4.91 -8.83 -7.95
CA PHE A 143 -6.33 -8.61 -8.26
C PHE A 143 -6.80 -9.41 -9.49
N VAL A 144 -5.99 -9.48 -10.54
CA VAL A 144 -6.28 -10.29 -11.74
C VAL A 144 -6.36 -11.78 -11.37
N LEU A 145 -5.40 -12.29 -10.60
CA LEU A 145 -5.41 -13.67 -10.12
C LEU A 145 -6.68 -13.98 -9.33
N PHE A 146 -7.12 -13.06 -8.47
CA PHE A 146 -8.38 -13.20 -7.75
C PHE A 146 -9.62 -13.16 -8.64
N PHE A 147 -9.64 -12.28 -9.65
CA PHE A 147 -10.73 -12.24 -10.62
C PHE A 147 -10.84 -13.55 -11.39
N VAL A 148 -9.70 -14.08 -11.85
CA VAL A 148 -9.64 -15.39 -12.52
C VAL A 148 -10.12 -16.50 -11.59
N LEU A 149 -9.64 -16.55 -10.33
CA LEU A 149 -10.10 -17.51 -9.33
C LEU A 149 -11.62 -17.45 -9.13
N LYS A 150 -12.20 -16.24 -9.04
CA LYS A 150 -13.66 -16.06 -8.94
C LYS A 150 -14.37 -16.68 -10.16
N SER A 151 -13.88 -16.42 -11.38
CA SER A 151 -14.46 -16.97 -12.61
C SER A 151 -14.36 -18.50 -12.71
N TYR A 152 -13.37 -19.13 -12.06
CA TYR A 152 -13.24 -20.59 -12.00
C TYR A 152 -14.09 -21.23 -10.89
N VAL A 153 -14.27 -20.55 -9.75
CA VAL A 153 -15.05 -21.07 -8.60
C VAL A 153 -16.56 -20.99 -8.84
N LEU A 154 -17.03 -20.05 -9.67
CA LEU A 154 -18.44 -19.86 -10.05
C LEU A 154 -18.86 -20.63 -11.33
N ARG A 155 -18.01 -21.54 -11.83
CA ARG A 155 -18.33 -22.47 -12.92
C ARG A 155 -18.64 -23.85 -12.37
#